data_AF-A0A353ZFE7-F1
#
_entry.id   AF-A0A353ZFE7-F1
#
_cell.length_a   1.000
_cell.length_b   1.000
_cell.length_c   1.000
_cell.angle_alpha   90.00
_cell.angle_beta   90.00
_cell.angle_gamma   90.00
#
_symmetry.space_group_name_H-M   'P 1'
#
loop_
_entity.id
_entity.type
_entity.pdbx_description
1 polymer ?
#
loop_
_entity_poly.entity_id
_entity_poly.type
_entity_poly.pdbx_seq_one_letter_code
_entity_poly.pdbx_strand_id
1 'polypeptide(L)'
;SFFIMFTIGITKGRWNTLVTELQQFKDDYDRNQPLWRVLPDFAARYPRYERIGLRDLCDQIHGLYKKNDIARLTTEMYLSDMVPAMKPADAWAKVAHREIERVAIDDLEGRITAVLLTPYPPGIPLLIPGERFNRTIVQYLQFARDFNAAFPGFETDIHGLTEQEVDGKIRMFVDCVPQD
;
A
#
# COMPACT_ATOMS: atom_id res chain seq x y z
N SER A 1 -7.98 8.88 -6.08
CA SER A 1 -7.86 10.30 -6.48
C SER A 1 -6.41 10.58 -6.81
N PHE A 2 -6.10 11.67 -7.53
CA PHE A 2 -4.73 12.16 -7.70
C PHE A 2 -4.69 13.64 -7.33
N PHE A 3 -3.53 14.10 -6.86
CA PHE A 3 -3.32 15.47 -6.41
C PHE A 3 -2.36 16.19 -7.36
N ILE A 4 -2.69 17.43 -7.73
CA ILE A 4 -1.82 18.28 -8.53
C ILE A 4 -1.62 19.59 -7.78
N MET A 5 -0.36 19.92 -7.49
CA MET A 5 0.01 21.18 -6.85
C MET A 5 0.28 22.26 -7.90
N PHE A 6 -0.58 23.28 -7.95
CA PHE A 6 -0.37 24.45 -8.80
C PHE A 6 0.50 25.48 -8.10
N THR A 7 1.78 25.54 -8.50
CA THR A 7 2.73 26.56 -8.03
C THR A 7 2.97 27.63 -9.10
N ILE A 8 3.73 28.68 -8.75
CA ILE A 8 4.08 29.79 -9.64
C ILE A 8 4.75 29.31 -10.95
N GLY A 9 5.37 28.12 -10.97
CA GLY A 9 6.00 27.53 -12.14
C GLY A 9 5.05 26.84 -13.14
N ILE A 10 3.75 26.79 -12.88
CA ILE A 10 2.77 26.18 -13.79
C ILE A 10 2.29 27.23 -14.80
N THR A 11 2.59 26.98 -16.07
CA THR A 11 2.17 27.82 -17.19
C THR A 11 0.89 27.29 -17.84
N LYS A 12 0.20 28.15 -18.61
CA LYS A 12 -0.97 27.74 -19.41
C LYS A 12 -0.66 26.55 -20.34
N GLY A 13 0.55 26.50 -20.90
CA GLY A 13 0.98 25.40 -21.76
C GLY A 13 0.99 24.06 -21.02
N ARG A 14 1.55 24.01 -19.80
CA ARG A 14 1.62 22.79 -18.99
C ARG A 14 0.23 22.29 -18.57
N TRP A 15 -0.67 23.19 -18.20
CA TRP A 15 -2.06 22.84 -17.88
C TRP A 15 -2.81 22.27 -19.09
N ASN A 16 -2.67 22.88 -20.27
CA ASN A 16 -3.32 22.37 -21.48
C ASN A 16 -2.81 20.96 -21.84
N THR A 17 -1.50 20.71 -21.72
CA THR A 17 -0.95 19.36 -21.91
C THR A 17 -1.59 18.36 -20.95
N LEU A 18 -1.68 18.67 -19.65
CA LEU A 18 -2.34 17.80 -18.69
C LEU A 18 -3.79 17.46 -19.08
N VAL A 19 -4.58 18.46 -19.47
CA VAL A 19 -5.98 18.22 -19.87
C VAL A 19 -6.06 17.34 -21.12
N THR A 20 -5.17 17.56 -22.09
CA THR A 20 -5.05 16.69 -23.28
C THR A 20 -4.75 15.24 -22.90
N GLU A 21 -3.79 15.01 -21.99
CA GLU A 21 -3.45 13.65 -21.53
C GLU A 21 -4.61 12.99 -20.78
N LEU A 22 -5.37 13.74 -19.98
CA LEU A 22 -6.57 13.22 -19.30
C LEU A 22 -7.67 12.83 -20.30
N GLN A 23 -7.85 13.60 -21.37
CA GLN A 23 -8.79 13.26 -22.44
C GLN A 23 -8.32 12.02 -23.21
N GLN A 24 -7.03 11.92 -23.52
CA GLN A 24 -6.45 10.76 -24.17
C GLN A 24 -6.63 9.49 -23.33
N PHE A 25 -6.36 9.56 -22.02
CA PHE A 25 -6.61 8.46 -21.10
C PHE A 25 -8.07 8.02 -21.10
N LYS A 26 -9.01 8.99 -21.09
CA LYS A 26 -10.44 8.69 -21.17
C LYS A 26 -10.79 7.97 -22.47
N ASP A 27 -10.30 8.45 -23.60
CA ASP A 27 -10.57 7.83 -24.91
C ASP A 27 -10.00 6.41 -24.98
N ASP A 28 -8.82 6.19 -24.43
CA ASP A 28 -8.18 4.87 -24.35
C ASP A 28 -8.96 3.91 -23.44
N TYR A 29 -9.48 4.41 -22.31
CA TYR A 29 -10.34 3.66 -21.41
C TYR A 29 -11.67 3.30 -22.10
N ASP A 30 -12.33 4.28 -22.71
CA ASP A 30 -13.62 4.10 -23.37
C ASP A 30 -13.56 3.13 -24.55
N ARG A 31 -12.40 3.02 -25.21
CA ARG A 31 -12.12 2.07 -26.30
C ARG A 31 -11.50 0.75 -25.82
N ASN A 32 -11.21 0.62 -24.52
CA ASN A 32 -10.47 -0.49 -23.94
C ASN A 32 -9.17 -0.80 -24.70
N GLN A 33 -8.37 0.24 -24.97
CA GLN A 33 -7.10 0.05 -25.68
C GLN A 33 -6.20 -0.92 -24.91
N PRO A 34 -5.42 -1.76 -25.62
CA PRO A 34 -4.54 -2.72 -24.98
C PRO A 34 -3.45 -2.01 -24.17
N LEU A 35 -3.09 -2.57 -23.01
CA LEU A 35 -2.14 -1.94 -22.10
C LEU A 35 -0.74 -1.74 -22.68
N TRP A 36 -0.26 -2.60 -23.57
CA TRP A 36 1.03 -2.37 -24.24
C TRP A 36 1.05 -1.11 -25.10
N ARG A 37 -0.12 -0.61 -25.52
CA ARG A 37 -0.25 0.65 -26.26
C ARG A 37 -0.31 1.86 -25.32
N VAL A 38 -1.06 1.73 -24.21
CA VAL A 38 -1.28 2.83 -23.27
C VAL A 38 -0.10 3.01 -22.30
N LEU A 39 0.44 1.90 -21.79
CA LEU A 39 1.52 1.83 -20.81
C LEU A 39 2.59 0.82 -21.28
N PRO A 40 3.37 1.13 -22.34
CA PRO A 40 4.29 0.19 -22.98
C PRO A 40 5.37 -0.33 -22.02
N ASP A 41 6.02 0.56 -21.26
CA ASP A 41 7.08 0.17 -20.32
C ASP A 41 6.54 -0.71 -19.19
N PHE A 42 5.30 -0.45 -18.74
CA PHE A 42 4.63 -1.26 -17.73
C PHE A 42 4.34 -2.67 -18.25
N ALA A 43 3.77 -2.79 -19.46
CA ALA A 43 3.46 -4.08 -20.06
C ALA A 43 4.74 -4.90 -20.35
N ALA A 44 5.83 -4.23 -20.74
CA ALA A 44 7.12 -4.87 -20.94
C ALA A 44 7.70 -5.42 -19.61
N ARG A 45 7.58 -4.65 -18.52
CA ARG A 45 8.02 -5.08 -17.18
C ARG A 45 7.13 -6.18 -16.58
N TYR A 46 5.84 -6.16 -16.89
CA TYR A 46 4.85 -7.09 -16.36
C TYR A 46 4.04 -7.77 -17.49
N PRO A 47 4.62 -8.78 -18.18
CA PRO A 47 4.02 -9.38 -19.38
C PRO A 47 2.62 -9.98 -19.19
N ARG A 48 2.23 -10.31 -17.94
CA ARG A 48 0.87 -10.78 -17.61
C ARG A 48 -0.24 -9.81 -18.02
N TYR A 49 0.07 -8.52 -18.19
CA TYR A 49 -0.90 -7.50 -18.57
C TYR A 49 -0.94 -7.23 -20.08
N GLU A 50 -0.09 -7.87 -20.90
CA GLU A 50 0.02 -7.61 -22.34
C GLU A 50 -1.31 -7.81 -23.08
N ARG A 51 -2.11 -8.80 -22.66
CA ARG A 51 -3.39 -9.16 -23.29
C ARG A 51 -4.61 -8.48 -22.68
N ILE A 52 -4.40 -7.53 -21.77
CA ILE A 52 -5.46 -6.88 -21.00
C ILE A 52 -5.65 -5.46 -21.55
N GLY A 53 -6.90 -5.03 -21.70
CA GLY A 53 -7.23 -3.65 -22.04
C GLY A 53 -7.23 -2.73 -20.81
N LEU A 54 -7.07 -1.43 -21.02
CA LEU A 54 -7.02 -0.45 -19.92
C LEU A 54 -8.26 -0.52 -19.03
N ARG A 55 -9.46 -0.61 -19.61
CA ARG A 55 -10.71 -0.69 -18.85
C ARG A 55 -10.83 -2.00 -18.10
N ASP A 56 -10.43 -3.12 -18.71
CA ASP A 56 -10.45 -4.42 -18.04
C ASP A 56 -9.56 -4.43 -16.79
N LEU A 57 -8.38 -3.81 -16.85
CA LEU A 57 -7.49 -3.67 -15.69
C LEU A 57 -8.12 -2.80 -14.60
N CYS A 58 -8.67 -1.64 -14.98
CA CYS A 58 -9.37 -0.77 -14.04
C CYS A 58 -10.53 -1.49 -13.34
N ASP A 59 -11.33 -2.25 -14.08
CA ASP A 59 -12.47 -2.99 -13.54
C ASP A 59 -12.03 -4.15 -12.63
N GLN A 60 -10.92 -4.83 -12.96
CA GLN A 60 -10.32 -5.86 -12.10
C GLN A 60 -9.84 -5.28 -10.77
N ILE A 61 -9.07 -4.19 -10.81
CA ILE A 61 -8.57 -3.52 -9.61
C ILE A 61 -9.76 -3.01 -8.78
N HIS A 62 -10.68 -2.27 -9.40
CA HIS A 62 -11.86 -1.73 -8.72
C HIS A 62 -12.73 -2.84 -8.11
N GLY A 63 -12.89 -3.96 -8.81
CA GLY A 63 -13.60 -5.14 -8.33
C GLY A 63 -12.99 -5.70 -7.03
N LEU A 64 -11.66 -5.75 -6.93
CA LEU A 64 -10.99 -6.23 -5.71
C LEU A 64 -11.14 -5.23 -4.55
N TYR A 65 -11.01 -3.92 -4.80
CA TYR A 65 -11.27 -2.88 -3.80
C TYR A 65 -12.71 -2.97 -3.26
N LYS A 66 -13.69 -3.15 -4.16
CA LYS A 66 -15.11 -3.27 -3.81
C LYS A 66 -15.39 -4.55 -3.02
N LYS A 67 -14.83 -5.68 -3.44
CA LYS A 67 -15.03 -6.98 -2.77
C LYS A 67 -14.55 -6.97 -1.32
N ASN A 68 -13.45 -6.28 -1.04
CA ASN A 68 -12.84 -6.22 0.29
C ASN A 68 -13.25 -4.98 1.10
N ASP A 69 -14.18 -4.16 0.59
CA ASP A 69 -14.71 -2.97 1.26
C ASP A 69 -13.62 -2.04 1.83
N ILE A 70 -12.59 -1.80 1.01
CA ILE A 70 -11.35 -1.16 1.46
C ILE A 70 -11.55 0.26 1.96
N ALA A 71 -12.50 1.00 1.39
CA ALA A 71 -12.82 2.34 1.88
C ALA A 71 -13.26 2.32 3.35
N ARG A 72 -14.09 1.34 3.72
CA ARG A 72 -14.51 1.14 5.11
C ARG A 72 -13.37 0.60 5.95
N LEU A 73 -12.63 -0.40 5.48
CA LEU A 73 -11.51 -0.98 6.22
C LEU A 73 -10.42 0.06 6.55
N THR A 74 -10.03 0.90 5.59
CA THR A 74 -9.06 1.98 5.84
C THR A 74 -9.57 2.97 6.88
N THR A 75 -10.88 3.25 6.90
CA THR A 75 -11.48 4.17 7.89
C THR A 75 -11.55 3.53 9.27
N GLU A 76 -12.07 2.30 9.36
CA GLU A 76 -12.17 1.53 10.60
C GLU A 76 -10.81 1.29 11.25
N MET A 77 -9.79 1.06 10.43
CA MET A 77 -8.40 0.94 10.87
C MET A 77 -7.93 2.17 11.65
N TYR A 78 -8.16 3.39 11.16
CA TYR A 78 -7.76 4.62 11.86
C TYR A 78 -8.68 5.01 13.02
N LEU A 79 -9.91 4.50 13.05
CA LEU A 79 -10.85 4.69 14.16
C LEU A 79 -10.77 3.58 15.22
N SER A 80 -9.98 2.54 14.98
CA SER A 80 -9.78 1.44 15.92
C SER A 80 -8.97 1.90 17.14
N ASP A 81 -9.15 1.20 18.25
CA ASP A 81 -8.42 1.51 19.48
C ASP A 81 -6.92 1.24 19.30
N MET A 82 -6.12 2.30 19.44
CA MET A 82 -4.66 2.24 19.48
C MET A 82 -4.21 2.15 20.93
N VAL A 83 -3.56 1.04 21.29
CA VAL A 83 -3.13 0.77 22.67
C VAL A 83 -1.64 1.08 22.82
N PRO A 84 -1.24 2.15 23.53
CA PRO A 84 0.15 2.44 23.81
C PRO A 84 0.66 1.52 24.93
N ALA A 85 1.41 0.48 24.56
CA ALA A 85 1.96 -0.49 25.53
C ALA A 85 3.25 0.00 26.19
N MET A 86 4.00 0.86 25.52
CA MET A 86 5.21 1.48 26.04
C MET A 86 5.45 2.84 25.38
N LYS A 87 6.38 3.63 25.93
CA LYS A 87 6.71 4.93 25.32
C LYS A 87 7.42 4.71 23.98
N PRO A 88 7.20 5.58 22.98
CA PRO A 88 7.92 5.50 21.72
C PRO A 88 9.45 5.56 21.86
N ALA A 89 9.96 6.30 22.85
CA ALA A 89 11.38 6.35 23.16
C ALA A 89 11.94 4.99 23.63
N ASP A 90 11.16 4.23 24.38
CA ASP A 90 11.56 2.91 24.89
C ASP A 90 11.54 1.88 23.75
N ALA A 91 10.51 1.92 22.89
CA ALA A 91 10.44 1.09 21.69
C ALA A 91 11.59 1.42 20.71
N TRP A 92 11.94 2.70 20.55
CA TRP A 92 13.08 3.12 19.75
C TRP A 92 14.42 2.63 20.34
N ALA A 93 14.59 2.67 21.66
CA ALA A 93 15.78 2.14 22.31
C ALA A 93 15.98 0.64 21.97
N LYS A 94 14.90 -0.14 21.91
CA LYS A 94 14.94 -1.54 21.47
C LYS A 94 15.49 -1.70 20.05
N VAL A 95 15.05 -0.86 19.11
CA VAL A 95 15.61 -0.83 17.74
C VAL A 95 17.11 -0.50 17.77
N ALA A 96 17.52 0.53 18.52
CA ALA A 96 18.92 0.97 18.61
C ALA A 96 19.84 -0.13 19.17
N HIS A 97 19.35 -0.93 20.11
CA HIS A 97 20.07 -2.05 20.71
C HIS A 97 19.93 -3.37 19.92
N ARG A 98 19.22 -3.37 18.79
CA ARG A 98 18.89 -4.57 18.00
C ARG A 98 18.13 -5.62 18.81
N GLU A 99 17.36 -5.17 19.79
CA GLU A 99 16.46 -5.97 20.62
C GLU A 99 15.07 -5.96 19.98
N ILE A 100 14.99 -6.42 18.73
CA ILE A 100 13.75 -6.49 17.94
C ILE A 100 13.56 -7.88 17.36
N GLU A 101 12.32 -8.25 17.16
CA GLU A 101 11.92 -9.52 16.59
C GLU A 101 11.13 -9.27 15.30
N ARG A 102 11.45 -10.03 14.25
CA ARG A 102 10.73 -9.96 12.99
C ARG A 102 9.52 -10.87 13.02
N VAL A 103 8.33 -10.30 12.85
CA VAL A 103 7.06 -11.02 13.03
C VAL A 103 6.27 -11.02 11.73
N ALA A 104 5.76 -12.20 11.34
CA ALA A 104 4.95 -12.34 10.14
C ALA A 104 3.56 -11.69 10.33
N ILE A 105 2.96 -11.19 9.25
CA ILE A 105 1.63 -10.52 9.30
C ILE A 105 0.61 -11.30 10.14
N ASP A 106 0.54 -12.61 9.95
CA ASP A 106 -0.49 -13.46 10.56
C ASP A 106 -0.29 -13.66 12.07
N ASP A 107 0.88 -13.29 12.62
CA ASP A 107 1.26 -13.39 14.03
C ASP A 107 1.37 -12.02 14.72
N LEU A 108 0.94 -10.93 14.06
CA LEU A 108 1.11 -9.57 14.57
C LEU A 108 0.11 -9.19 15.65
N GLU A 109 -1.08 -9.79 15.72
CA GLU A 109 -2.12 -9.35 16.66
C GLU A 109 -1.61 -9.37 18.12
N GLY A 110 -1.72 -8.23 18.81
CA GLY A 110 -1.22 -8.05 20.18
C GLY A 110 0.28 -7.76 20.32
N ARG A 111 1.07 -7.89 19.25
CA ARG A 111 2.50 -7.52 19.23
C ARG A 111 2.67 -6.00 19.32
N ILE A 112 3.82 -5.56 19.81
CA ILE A 112 4.16 -4.13 19.96
C ILE A 112 5.06 -3.76 18.79
N THR A 113 4.67 -2.79 17.95
CA THR A 113 5.52 -2.37 16.84
C THR A 113 6.78 -1.67 17.36
N ALA A 114 7.94 -2.01 16.82
CA ALA A 114 9.19 -1.30 17.09
C ALA A 114 9.45 -0.20 16.05
N VAL A 115 8.75 -0.24 14.93
CA VAL A 115 8.87 0.68 13.81
C VAL A 115 7.59 1.46 13.58
N LEU A 116 7.69 2.55 12.84
CA LEU A 116 6.55 3.32 12.40
C LEU A 116 5.91 2.62 11.19
N LEU A 117 4.61 2.36 11.28
CA LEU A 117 3.85 1.71 10.21
C LEU A 117 3.01 2.77 9.48
N THR A 118 3.27 3.00 8.20
CA THR A 118 2.57 4.03 7.41
C THR A 118 2.10 3.48 6.07
N PRO A 119 0.80 3.17 5.93
CA PRO A 119 0.22 2.78 4.65
C PRO A 119 -0.02 3.97 3.72
N TYR A 120 0.16 3.76 2.43
CA TYR A 120 -0.19 4.69 1.36
C TYR A 120 -1.23 4.08 0.40
N PRO A 121 -2.41 4.70 0.25
CA PRO A 121 -2.95 5.85 1.00
C PRO A 121 -3.40 5.46 2.43
N PRO A 122 -3.57 6.44 3.35
CA PRO A 122 -3.50 7.90 3.17
C PRO A 122 -2.11 8.53 3.39
N GLY A 123 -1.11 7.78 3.85
CA GLY A 123 0.24 8.29 4.05
C GLY A 123 0.49 9.01 5.37
N ILE A 124 -0.33 8.71 6.39
CA ILE A 124 -0.11 9.14 7.77
C ILE A 124 0.22 7.92 8.65
N PRO A 125 1.03 8.08 9.71
CA PRO A 125 1.35 6.98 10.62
C PRO A 125 0.08 6.28 11.13
N LEU A 126 0.01 4.97 10.92
CA LEU A 126 -1.04 4.11 11.44
C LEU A 126 -0.68 3.60 12.84
N LEU A 127 0.56 3.13 13.01
CA LEU A 127 1.12 2.76 14.31
C LEU A 127 2.44 3.49 14.55
N ILE A 128 2.58 3.97 15.77
CA ILE A 128 3.79 4.57 16.31
C ILE A 128 4.53 3.48 17.12
N PRO A 129 5.89 3.47 17.13
CA PRO A 129 6.66 2.59 17.99
C PRO A 129 6.12 2.56 19.43
N GLY A 130 5.90 1.35 19.97
CA GLY A 130 5.35 1.13 21.30
C GLY A 130 3.83 0.89 21.34
N GLU A 131 3.11 1.07 20.24
CA GLU A 131 1.69 0.73 20.12
C GLU A 131 1.49 -0.73 19.72
N ARG A 132 0.33 -1.30 20.11
CA ARG A 132 -0.03 -2.68 19.79
C ARG A 132 -0.82 -2.80 18.51
N PHE A 133 -0.50 -3.83 17.74
CA PHE A 133 -1.33 -4.30 16.64
C PHE A 133 -2.67 -4.82 17.18
N ASN A 134 -3.76 -4.39 16.55
CA ASN A 134 -5.08 -4.94 16.74
C ASN A 134 -5.51 -5.73 15.48
N ARG A 135 -6.61 -6.48 15.61
CA ARG A 135 -7.13 -7.33 14.54
C ARG A 135 -7.45 -6.56 13.25
N THR A 136 -7.98 -5.34 13.34
CA THR A 136 -8.36 -4.53 12.17
C THR A 136 -7.13 -4.14 11.35
N ILE A 137 -6.04 -3.75 12.03
CA ILE A 137 -4.76 -3.45 11.38
C ILE A 137 -4.20 -4.69 10.69
N VAL A 138 -4.22 -5.84 11.37
CA VAL A 138 -3.73 -7.11 10.80
C VAL A 138 -4.54 -7.49 9.55
N GLN A 139 -5.87 -7.37 9.59
CA GLN A 139 -6.74 -7.62 8.44
C GLN A 139 -6.42 -6.70 7.25
N TYR A 140 -6.11 -5.43 7.51
CA TYR A 140 -5.67 -4.50 6.46
C TYR A 140 -4.34 -4.93 5.84
N LEU A 141 -3.36 -5.34 6.65
CA LEU A 141 -2.06 -5.81 6.16
C LEU A 141 -2.20 -7.11 5.34
N GLN A 142 -3.07 -8.02 5.76
CA GLN A 142 -3.40 -9.23 5.00
C GLN A 142 -4.02 -8.89 3.64
N PHE A 143 -4.96 -7.94 3.60
CA PHE A 143 -5.49 -7.45 2.34
C PHE A 143 -4.39 -6.86 1.44
N ALA A 144 -3.49 -6.03 1.98
CA ALA A 144 -2.42 -5.41 1.20
C ALA A 144 -1.48 -6.46 0.61
N ARG A 145 -1.12 -7.49 1.39
CA ARG A 145 -0.35 -8.65 0.91
C ARG A 145 -1.03 -9.33 -0.28
N ASP A 146 -2.31 -9.67 -0.12
CA ASP A 146 -3.06 -10.42 -1.13
C ASP A 146 -3.30 -9.55 -2.38
N PHE A 147 -3.48 -8.25 -2.21
CA PHE A 147 -3.59 -7.28 -3.29
C PHE A 147 -2.28 -7.16 -4.08
N ASN A 148 -1.14 -7.02 -3.41
CA ASN A 148 0.18 -6.90 -4.06
C ASN A 148 0.52 -8.17 -4.86
N ALA A 149 0.19 -9.35 -4.31
CA ALA A 149 0.35 -10.62 -5.03
C ALA A 149 -0.57 -10.71 -6.26
N ALA A 150 -1.81 -10.21 -6.15
CA ALA A 150 -2.77 -10.22 -7.24
C ALA A 150 -2.42 -9.22 -8.35
N PHE A 151 -1.88 -8.05 -8.02
CA PHE A 151 -1.60 -6.95 -8.96
C PHE A 151 -0.15 -6.42 -8.87
N PRO A 152 0.86 -7.19 -9.31
CA PRO A 152 2.23 -6.71 -9.43
C PRO A 152 2.29 -5.44 -10.29
N GLY A 153 3.05 -4.45 -9.86
CA GLY A 153 3.15 -3.12 -10.44
C GLY A 153 2.12 -2.09 -9.97
N PHE A 154 1.15 -2.49 -9.13
CA PHE A 154 0.16 -1.60 -8.51
C PHE A 154 0.18 -1.69 -6.98
N GLU A 155 1.30 -2.12 -6.41
CA GLU A 155 1.43 -2.45 -5.00
C GLU A 155 0.97 -1.31 -4.07
N THR A 156 0.30 -1.68 -2.98
CA THR A 156 0.10 -0.78 -1.85
C THR A 156 1.42 -0.67 -1.11
N ASP A 157 1.92 0.56 -0.97
CA ASP A 157 3.16 0.84 -0.25
C ASP A 157 2.87 1.03 1.24
N ILE A 158 3.55 0.26 2.09
CA ILE A 158 3.38 0.31 3.54
C ILE A 158 4.77 0.40 4.17
N HIS A 159 5.16 1.61 4.56
CA HIS A 159 6.42 1.79 5.28
C HIS A 159 6.36 1.05 6.62
N GLY A 160 7.45 0.35 6.97
CA GLY A 160 7.53 -0.51 8.15
C GLY A 160 7.12 -1.96 7.90
N LEU A 161 6.51 -2.25 6.74
CA LEU A 161 6.29 -3.62 6.25
C LEU A 161 7.43 -4.01 5.32
N THR A 162 8.02 -5.17 5.54
CA THR A 162 9.15 -5.68 4.74
C THR A 162 8.80 -7.00 4.10
N GLU A 163 9.21 -7.18 2.84
CA GLU A 163 9.09 -8.45 2.12
C GLU A 163 10.38 -9.26 2.24
N GLN A 164 10.23 -10.57 2.45
CA GLN A 164 11.35 -11.51 2.46
C GLN A 164 10.90 -12.84 1.85
N GLU A 165 11.76 -13.43 1.01
CA GLU A 165 11.54 -14.77 0.50
C GLU A 165 11.90 -15.82 1.55
N VAL A 166 10.93 -16.66 1.90
CA VAL A 166 11.08 -17.78 2.84
C VAL A 166 10.47 -19.02 2.19
N ASP A 167 11.28 -20.06 1.98
CA ASP A 167 10.88 -21.31 1.33
C ASP A 167 10.25 -21.11 -0.07
N GLY A 168 10.79 -20.18 -0.86
CA GLY A 168 10.29 -19.86 -2.20
C GLY A 168 8.95 -19.09 -2.21
N LYS A 169 8.49 -18.61 -1.05
CA LYS A 169 7.30 -17.77 -0.90
C LYS A 169 7.67 -16.41 -0.35
N ILE A 170 7.14 -15.36 -0.97
CA ILE A 170 7.23 -14.01 -0.41
C ILE A 170 6.37 -13.97 0.85
N ARG A 171 7.00 -13.65 1.98
CA ARG A 171 6.32 -13.38 3.25
C ARG A 171 6.60 -11.94 3.65
N MET A 172 5.62 -11.35 4.32
CA MET A 172 5.70 -9.97 4.79
C MET A 172 5.82 -9.94 6.31
N PHE A 173 6.67 -9.05 6.80
CA PHE A 173 7.03 -8.95 8.21
C PHE A 173 7.10 -7.51 8.70
N VAL A 174 6.87 -7.34 10.00
CA VAL A 174 7.11 -6.09 10.72
C VAL A 174 8.05 -6.36 11.90
N ASP A 175 8.98 -5.45 12.14
CA ASP A 175 9.87 -5.51 13.29
C ASP A 175 9.11 -5.03 14.55
N CYS A 176 9.02 -5.93 15.53
CA CYS A 176 8.29 -5.75 16.78
C CYS A 176 9.24 -5.79 17.98
N VAL A 177 8.79 -5.26 19.11
CA VAL A 177 9.47 -5.45 20.40
C VAL A 177 9.31 -6.91 20.82
N PRO A 178 10.39 -7.61 21.24
CA PRO A 178 10.32 -8.98 21.73
C PRO A 178 9.35 -9.10 22.90
N GLN A 179 8.63 -10.20 22.95
CA GLN A 179 7.79 -10.56 24.09
C GLN A 179 8.49 -11.68 24.87
N ASP A 180 8.50 -11.54 26.20
CA ASP A 180 8.99 -12.57 27.13
C ASP A 180 8.06 -13.80 27.15
#